data_AF-A0AAD6V3P1-F1
#
_entry.id   AF-A0AAD6V3P1-F1
#
_cell.length_a   1.000
_cell.length_b   1.000
_cell.length_c   1.000
_cell.angle_alpha   90.00
_cell.angle_beta   90.00
_cell.angle_gamma   90.00
#
_symmetry.space_group_name_H-M   'P 1'
#
loop_
_entity.id
_entity.type
_entity.pdbx_description
1 polymer ?
#
loop_
_entity_poly.entity_id
_entity_poly.type
_entity_poly.pdbx_seq_one_letter_code
_entity_poly.pdbx_strand_id
1 'polypeptide(L)'
;MVFAPLVFVVAAAVGATAVGVSPGQITDLVTFGDSYTDVVAIGDLGTAAWPNYTATYAGIRLHPFAKSGAVCSNNLTRRPFPSFLEDEIPTYLAEIANRSLVLRPENTLYTIWFGTNDIGRAALLTGDDPGVSLVEVTACIIQGVKTLYKSGARNFIFQNMIPLELTVLYAANSYPNSYWVFERNTTEWSIFMREMTHSVNKLAELMLQALIPTLPGAHIALFDSHSLFQDMYDHPALYLNGTAPLNVTSGVPRIQTPSD
;
A
#
# COMPACT_ATOMS: atom_id res chain seq x y z
N MET A 1 -31.28 -4.35 58.97
CA MET A 1 -30.44 -4.12 57.78
C MET A 1 -30.49 -5.38 56.94
N VAL A 2 -31.17 -5.34 55.79
CA VAL A 2 -31.32 -6.47 54.87
C VAL A 2 -30.24 -6.31 53.80
N PHE A 3 -29.30 -7.25 53.72
CA PHE A 3 -28.30 -7.28 52.65
C PHE A 3 -28.93 -7.94 51.41
N ALA A 4 -29.08 -7.17 50.33
CA ALA A 4 -29.39 -7.71 49.01
C ALA A 4 -28.11 -8.26 48.36
N PRO A 5 -28.11 -9.45 47.76
CA PRO A 5 -26.93 -9.96 47.07
C PRO A 5 -26.79 -9.27 45.71
N LEU A 6 -25.62 -8.69 45.46
CA LEU A 6 -25.24 -8.22 44.13
C LEU A 6 -24.97 -9.44 43.24
N VAL A 7 -25.82 -9.67 42.25
CA VAL A 7 -25.58 -10.66 41.20
C VAL A 7 -24.64 -10.03 40.18
N PHE A 8 -23.37 -10.45 40.17
CA PHE A 8 -22.44 -10.13 39.09
C PHE A 8 -22.78 -10.99 37.87
N VAL A 9 -23.37 -10.37 36.85
CA VAL A 9 -23.47 -10.98 35.52
C VAL A 9 -22.09 -10.91 34.89
N VAL A 10 -21.36 -12.02 34.91
CA VAL A 10 -20.15 -12.19 34.10
C VAL A 10 -20.62 -12.32 32.65
N ALA A 11 -20.51 -11.23 31.89
CA ALA A 11 -20.66 -11.30 30.44
C ALA A 11 -19.54 -12.17 29.89
N ALA A 12 -19.86 -13.39 29.47
CA ALA A 12 -18.95 -14.22 28.71
C ALA A 12 -18.61 -13.47 27.42
N ALA A 13 -17.39 -12.96 27.32
CA ALA A 13 -16.84 -12.50 26.05
C ALA A 13 -16.74 -13.73 25.14
N VAL A 14 -17.77 -13.93 24.31
CA VAL A 14 -17.66 -14.82 23.17
C VAL A 14 -16.59 -14.18 22.30
N GLY A 15 -15.37 -14.73 22.36
CA GLY A 15 -14.31 -14.37 21.44
C GLY A 15 -14.86 -14.63 20.04
N ALA A 16 -15.23 -13.57 19.34
CA ALA A 16 -15.49 -13.64 17.92
C ALA A 16 -14.16 -14.04 17.29
N THR A 17 -14.00 -15.34 17.05
CA THR A 17 -12.99 -15.81 16.12
C THR A 17 -13.31 -15.08 14.82
N ALA A 18 -12.39 -14.22 14.37
CA ALA A 18 -12.56 -13.53 13.10
C ALA A 18 -12.58 -14.63 12.04
N VAL A 19 -13.78 -15.03 11.62
CA VAL A 19 -13.96 -15.94 10.49
C VAL A 19 -13.44 -15.17 9.29
N GLY A 20 -12.21 -15.48 8.89
CA GLY A 20 -11.61 -14.91 7.70
C GLY A 20 -12.42 -15.28 6.46
N VAL A 21 -11.97 -14.75 5.33
CA VAL A 21 -12.51 -15.09 4.02
C VAL A 21 -12.40 -16.60 3.77
N SER A 22 -13.48 -17.24 3.34
CA SER A 22 -13.50 -18.67 3.01
C SER A 22 -12.84 -18.95 1.65
N PRO A 23 -12.24 -20.15 1.44
CA PRO A 23 -11.73 -20.53 0.13
C PRO A 23 -12.80 -20.40 -0.97
N GLY A 24 -12.44 -19.74 -2.08
CA GLY A 24 -13.35 -19.52 -3.21
C GLY A 24 -14.40 -18.41 -3.02
N GLN A 25 -14.41 -17.71 -1.88
CA GLN A 25 -15.34 -16.62 -1.61
C GLN A 25 -15.06 -15.38 -2.49
N ILE A 26 -13.78 -15.04 -2.69
CA ILE A 26 -13.38 -13.85 -3.44
C ILE A 26 -13.46 -14.13 -4.94
N THR A 27 -14.17 -13.27 -5.66
CA THR A 27 -14.29 -13.30 -7.12
C THR A 27 -13.79 -12.03 -7.80
N ASP A 28 -13.56 -10.97 -7.03
CA ASP A 28 -13.19 -9.65 -7.52
C ASP A 28 -12.05 -9.07 -6.67
N LEU A 29 -11.05 -8.52 -7.33
CA LEU A 29 -9.91 -7.82 -6.75
C LEU A 29 -9.96 -6.37 -7.21
N VAL A 30 -10.13 -5.43 -6.27
CA VAL A 30 -10.08 -3.99 -6.51
C VAL A 30 -8.77 -3.47 -5.95
N THR A 31 -7.94 -2.84 -6.78
CA THR A 31 -6.62 -2.37 -6.33
C THR A 31 -6.50 -0.86 -6.37
N PHE A 32 -6.16 -0.28 -5.22
CA PHE A 32 -5.76 1.12 -5.07
C PHE A 32 -4.27 1.17 -4.69
N GLY A 33 -3.53 2.09 -5.27
CA GLY A 33 -2.11 2.22 -4.97
C GLY A 33 -1.35 3.09 -5.95
N ASP A 34 -0.04 3.10 -5.82
CA ASP A 34 0.84 3.89 -6.66
C ASP A 34 1.47 3.06 -7.81
N SER A 35 2.68 3.45 -8.23
CA SER A 35 3.48 2.76 -9.24
C SER A 35 3.80 1.29 -8.91
N TYR A 36 3.75 0.88 -7.64
CA TYR A 36 3.92 -0.53 -7.28
C TYR A 36 2.69 -1.38 -7.58
N THR A 37 1.55 -0.77 -7.94
CA THR A 37 0.28 -1.46 -8.18
C THR A 37 -0.34 -1.13 -9.54
N ASP A 38 -0.04 0.02 -10.14
CA ASP A 38 -0.54 0.42 -11.47
C ASP A 38 -0.22 -0.64 -12.54
N VAL A 39 -1.24 -1.04 -13.30
CA VAL A 39 -1.14 -2.05 -14.37
C VAL A 39 -1.02 -1.43 -15.77
N VAL A 40 -1.14 -0.11 -15.89
CA VAL A 40 -1.06 0.64 -17.14
C VAL A 40 0.33 1.29 -17.28
N ALA A 41 0.77 2.06 -16.29
CA ALA A 41 2.06 2.73 -16.30
C ALA A 41 3.13 1.95 -15.51
N ILE A 42 3.53 0.80 -16.07
CA ILE A 42 4.46 -0.16 -15.47
C ILE A 42 5.94 0.21 -15.67
N GLY A 43 6.75 0.06 -14.62
CA GLY A 43 8.20 0.33 -14.63
C GLY A 43 9.09 -0.86 -15.04
N ASP A 44 8.52 -2.08 -15.08
CA ASP A 44 9.28 -3.34 -15.08
C ASP A 44 9.64 -3.86 -16.48
N LEU A 45 10.18 -3.00 -17.36
CA LEU A 45 10.63 -3.40 -18.70
C LEU A 45 9.56 -4.14 -19.54
N GLY A 46 8.28 -3.89 -19.27
CA GLY A 46 7.15 -4.47 -20.00
C GLY A 46 6.57 -5.78 -19.43
N THR A 47 6.94 -6.21 -18.22
CA THR A 47 6.23 -7.32 -17.54
C THR A 47 4.93 -6.87 -16.89
N ALA A 48 4.00 -7.81 -16.65
CA ALA A 48 2.76 -7.50 -15.94
C ALA A 48 3.03 -7.14 -14.46
N ALA A 49 2.32 -6.15 -13.91
CA ALA A 49 2.37 -5.85 -12.48
C ALA A 49 1.72 -6.96 -11.62
N TRP A 50 2.07 -7.02 -10.33
CA TRP A 50 1.59 -8.06 -9.40
C TRP A 50 0.06 -8.28 -9.37
N PRO A 51 -0.83 -7.27 -9.55
CA PRO A 51 -2.27 -7.51 -9.55
C PRO A 51 -2.72 -8.42 -10.70
N ASN A 52 -2.07 -8.32 -11.87
CA ASN A 52 -2.37 -9.18 -13.01
C ASN A 52 -2.00 -10.64 -12.70
N TYR A 53 -0.86 -10.88 -12.06
CA TYR A 53 -0.47 -12.23 -11.63
C TYR A 53 -1.44 -12.78 -10.59
N THR A 54 -1.81 -11.99 -9.58
CA THR A 54 -2.78 -12.40 -8.55
C THR A 54 -4.11 -12.76 -9.17
N ALA A 55 -4.66 -11.91 -10.04
CA ALA A 55 -5.94 -12.15 -10.70
C ALA A 55 -5.91 -13.42 -11.57
N THR A 56 -4.81 -13.61 -12.31
CA THR A 56 -4.61 -14.77 -13.18
C THR A 56 -4.50 -16.06 -12.36
N TYR A 57 -3.62 -16.11 -11.36
CA TYR A 57 -3.39 -17.31 -10.56
C TYR A 57 -4.58 -17.67 -9.67
N ALA A 58 -5.34 -16.68 -9.18
CA ALA A 58 -6.53 -16.91 -8.37
C ALA A 58 -7.81 -17.13 -9.20
N GLY A 59 -7.80 -16.85 -10.51
CA GLY A 59 -8.98 -16.95 -11.36
C GLY A 59 -10.08 -15.95 -11.01
N ILE A 60 -9.70 -14.72 -10.63
CA ILE A 60 -10.62 -13.66 -10.19
C ILE A 60 -10.55 -12.44 -11.12
N ARG A 61 -11.57 -11.58 -11.09
CA ARG A 61 -11.60 -10.35 -11.90
C ARG A 61 -10.79 -9.25 -11.24
N LEU A 62 -9.97 -8.55 -12.02
CA LEU A 62 -9.20 -7.39 -11.57
C LEU A 62 -9.91 -6.08 -11.97
N HIS A 63 -10.00 -5.16 -11.01
CA HIS A 63 -10.52 -3.80 -11.17
C HIS A 63 -9.44 -2.79 -10.71
N PRO A 64 -8.56 -2.32 -11.61
CA PRO A 64 -7.35 -1.61 -11.23
C PRO A 64 -7.53 -0.08 -11.22
N PHE A 65 -7.58 0.52 -10.02
CA PHE A 65 -7.69 1.98 -9.84
C PHE A 65 -6.35 2.67 -9.57
N ALA A 66 -5.33 1.92 -9.15
CA ALA A 66 -3.99 2.42 -8.84
C ALA A 66 -3.39 3.31 -9.96
N LYS A 67 -2.73 4.41 -9.58
CA LYS A 67 -2.06 5.35 -10.49
C LYS A 67 -0.60 5.56 -10.14
N SER A 68 0.27 5.37 -11.13
CA SER A 68 1.70 5.63 -11.00
C SER A 68 1.98 7.07 -10.58
N GLY A 69 2.80 7.24 -9.53
CA GLY A 69 3.09 8.55 -8.92
C GLY A 69 2.05 9.05 -7.91
N ALA A 70 0.97 8.29 -7.67
CA ALA A 70 -0.05 8.67 -6.71
C ALA A 70 0.50 8.82 -5.29
N VAL A 71 0.03 9.86 -4.63
CA VAL A 71 0.10 10.09 -3.18
C VAL A 71 -1.25 9.76 -2.57
N CYS A 72 -1.32 9.72 -1.25
CA CYS A 72 -2.61 9.60 -0.58
C CYS A 72 -3.53 10.80 -0.88
N SER A 73 -3.02 12.03 -0.74
CA SER A 73 -3.78 13.23 -1.06
C SER A 73 -2.88 14.33 -1.60
N ASN A 74 -3.33 14.94 -2.71
CA ASN A 74 -2.67 16.10 -3.30
C ASN A 74 -2.86 17.39 -2.48
N ASN A 75 -3.72 17.34 -1.45
CA ASN A 75 -3.85 18.43 -0.47
C ASN A 75 -2.81 18.33 0.65
N LEU A 76 -2.21 17.15 0.85
CA LEU A 76 -1.08 16.95 1.77
C LEU A 76 0.23 17.03 0.99
N THR A 77 0.44 16.11 0.06
CA THR A 77 1.67 16.03 -0.73
C THR A 77 1.35 16.40 -2.16
N ARG A 78 1.69 17.63 -2.59
CA ARG A 78 1.25 18.06 -3.92
C ARG A 78 2.08 17.41 -5.04
N ARG A 79 1.43 16.55 -5.83
CA ARG A 79 2.02 15.91 -7.02
C ARG A 79 1.19 16.22 -8.28
N PRO A 80 1.81 16.27 -9.47
CA PRO A 80 1.08 16.35 -10.73
C PRO A 80 0.57 14.96 -11.19
N PHE A 81 0.11 14.13 -10.26
CA PHE A 81 -0.39 12.78 -10.52
C PHE A 81 -1.75 12.61 -9.80
N PRO A 82 -2.66 11.77 -10.33
CA PRO A 82 -3.91 11.49 -9.63
C PRO A 82 -3.63 10.84 -8.26
N SER A 83 -4.35 11.25 -7.24
CA SER A 83 -4.16 10.81 -5.85
C SER A 83 -5.25 9.85 -5.39
N PHE A 84 -5.00 9.15 -4.28
CA PHE A 84 -5.95 8.20 -3.72
C PHE A 84 -7.31 8.84 -3.37
N LEU A 85 -7.29 9.94 -2.60
CA LEU A 85 -8.52 10.55 -2.10
C LEU A 85 -9.23 11.45 -3.12
N GLU A 86 -8.48 12.10 -4.02
CA GLU A 86 -9.07 13.04 -4.98
C GLU A 86 -9.34 12.44 -6.37
N ASP A 87 -8.80 11.25 -6.70
CA ASP A 87 -9.02 10.60 -8.00
C ASP A 87 -9.45 9.13 -7.90
N GLU A 88 -8.63 8.26 -7.30
CA GLU A 88 -8.87 6.82 -7.39
C GLU A 88 -10.17 6.40 -6.69
N ILE A 89 -10.41 6.86 -5.46
CA ILE A 89 -11.67 6.61 -4.74
C ILE A 89 -12.86 7.25 -5.46
N PRO A 90 -12.85 8.55 -5.83
CA PRO A 90 -13.94 9.15 -6.59
C PRO A 90 -14.29 8.42 -7.89
N THR A 91 -13.28 7.99 -8.65
CA THR A 91 -13.47 7.19 -9.87
C THR A 91 -14.17 5.87 -9.55
N TYR A 92 -13.69 5.12 -8.57
CA TYR A 92 -14.35 3.89 -8.12
C TYR A 92 -15.81 4.13 -7.71
N LEU A 93 -16.06 5.15 -6.88
CA LEU A 93 -17.42 5.47 -6.42
C LEU A 93 -18.35 5.87 -7.56
N ALA A 94 -17.83 6.59 -8.57
CA ALA A 94 -18.59 6.96 -9.76
C ALA A 94 -18.98 5.72 -10.58
N GLU A 95 -18.07 4.75 -10.75
CA GLU A 95 -18.34 3.50 -11.46
C GLU A 95 -19.36 2.61 -10.72
N ILE A 96 -19.32 2.59 -9.39
CA ILE A 96 -20.35 1.94 -8.57
C ILE A 96 -21.71 2.65 -8.75
N ALA A 97 -21.73 3.98 -8.64
CA ALA A 97 -22.96 4.77 -8.69
C ALA A 97 -23.66 4.69 -10.06
N ASN A 98 -22.88 4.69 -11.15
CA ASN A 98 -23.40 4.58 -12.51
C ASN A 98 -23.64 3.11 -12.96
N ARG A 99 -23.33 2.13 -12.10
CA ARG A 99 -23.48 0.68 -12.32
C ARG A 99 -22.63 0.11 -13.46
N SER A 100 -21.58 0.81 -13.89
CA SER A 100 -20.56 0.23 -14.77
C SER A 100 -19.70 -0.80 -14.04
N LEU A 101 -19.54 -0.63 -12.72
CA LEU A 101 -18.92 -1.61 -11.84
C LEU A 101 -19.96 -2.17 -10.86
N VAL A 102 -20.13 -3.50 -10.86
CA VAL A 102 -21.06 -4.20 -9.96
C VAL A 102 -20.27 -5.20 -9.12
N LEU A 103 -20.19 -4.93 -7.82
CA LEU A 103 -19.42 -5.71 -6.87
C LEU A 103 -20.30 -6.20 -5.72
N ARG A 104 -20.03 -7.41 -5.25
CA ARG A 104 -20.62 -7.94 -4.02
C ARG A 104 -19.62 -7.76 -2.88
N PRO A 105 -19.95 -6.98 -1.82
CA PRO A 105 -19.05 -6.75 -0.70
C PRO A 105 -18.38 -8.01 -0.14
N GLU A 106 -19.16 -9.08 0.01
CA GLU A 106 -18.73 -10.37 0.54
C GLU A 106 -17.72 -11.09 -0.37
N ASN A 107 -17.75 -10.84 -1.68
CA ASN A 107 -16.90 -11.52 -2.66
C ASN A 107 -15.78 -10.63 -3.22
N THR A 108 -15.65 -9.41 -2.70
CA THR A 108 -14.69 -8.43 -3.22
C THR A 108 -13.58 -8.19 -2.22
N LEU A 109 -12.35 -8.26 -2.70
CA LEU A 109 -11.13 -7.95 -1.96
C LEU A 109 -10.56 -6.62 -2.44
N TYR A 110 -10.27 -5.73 -1.49
CA TYR A 110 -9.73 -4.40 -1.75
C TYR A 110 -8.29 -4.33 -1.27
N THR A 111 -7.37 -3.90 -2.14
CA THR A 111 -5.95 -3.74 -1.80
C THR A 111 -5.59 -2.27 -1.74
N ILE A 112 -4.82 -1.87 -0.74
CA ILE A 112 -4.42 -0.48 -0.54
C ILE A 112 -2.92 -0.46 -0.28
N TRP A 113 -2.16 0.21 -1.15
CA TRP A 113 -0.70 0.32 -1.04
C TRP A 113 -0.21 1.70 -1.47
N PHE A 114 0.07 2.55 -0.49
CA PHE A 114 0.48 3.95 -0.69
C PHE A 114 1.57 4.35 0.31
N GLY A 115 2.13 5.55 0.11
CA GLY A 115 3.06 6.19 1.03
C GLY A 115 4.41 6.52 0.38
N THR A 116 4.84 5.74 -0.62
CA THR A 116 6.14 5.91 -1.27
C THR A 116 6.33 7.31 -1.83
N ASN A 117 5.31 7.84 -2.51
CA ASN A 117 5.37 9.17 -3.09
C ASN A 117 5.15 10.27 -2.05
N ASP A 118 4.40 9.99 -0.98
CA ASP A 118 4.15 10.92 0.11
C ASP A 118 5.43 11.19 0.92
N ILE A 119 6.25 10.17 1.14
CA ILE A 119 7.47 10.31 1.95
C ILE A 119 8.75 10.46 1.14
N GLY A 120 8.69 10.28 -0.17
CA GLY A 120 9.86 10.24 -1.05
C GLY A 120 10.38 11.62 -1.49
N ARG A 121 11.20 11.61 -2.55
CA ARG A 121 11.69 12.84 -3.21
C ARG A 121 10.54 13.79 -3.57
N ALA A 122 10.81 15.10 -3.62
CA ALA A 122 9.84 16.15 -3.95
C ALA A 122 8.59 16.14 -3.05
N ALA A 123 8.77 15.70 -1.80
CA ALA A 123 7.74 15.55 -0.78
C ALA A 123 8.37 15.69 0.62
N LEU A 124 7.92 14.91 1.61
CA LEU A 124 8.39 15.04 3.01
C LEU A 124 9.90 14.86 3.16
N LEU A 125 10.53 13.96 2.39
CA LEU A 125 11.99 13.74 2.45
C LEU A 125 12.79 15.01 2.17
N THR A 126 12.29 15.84 1.26
CA THR A 126 12.97 17.02 0.73
C THR A 126 12.37 18.32 1.22
N GLY A 127 11.35 18.25 2.08
CA GLY A 127 10.72 19.40 2.72
C GLY A 127 9.80 20.22 1.81
N ASP A 128 9.32 19.63 0.71
CA ASP A 128 8.47 20.34 -0.28
C ASP A 128 7.05 20.62 0.24
N ASP A 129 6.59 19.84 1.23
CA ASP A 129 5.26 19.98 1.84
C ASP A 129 5.38 20.46 3.30
N PRO A 130 5.73 21.74 3.54
CA PRO A 130 5.92 22.25 4.88
C PRO A 130 4.61 22.19 5.67
N GLY A 131 4.67 21.57 6.85
CA GLY A 131 3.51 21.39 7.72
C GLY A 131 2.82 20.03 7.60
N VAL A 132 3.27 19.17 6.68
CA VAL A 132 2.81 17.79 6.58
C VAL A 132 3.76 16.84 7.32
N SER A 133 3.18 15.90 8.04
CA SER A 133 3.87 14.89 8.84
C SER A 133 3.56 13.47 8.39
N LEU A 134 4.40 12.51 8.80
CA LEU A 134 4.14 11.08 8.61
C LEU A 134 2.80 10.65 9.21
N VAL A 135 2.35 11.33 10.28
CA VAL A 135 1.06 11.08 10.94
C VAL A 135 -0.10 11.46 10.02
N GLU A 136 -0.05 12.63 9.36
CA GLU A 136 -1.11 13.09 8.45
C GLU A 136 -1.17 12.24 7.18
N VAL A 137 -0.01 11.91 6.61
CA VAL A 137 0.09 10.97 5.48
C VAL A 137 -0.54 9.64 5.84
N THR A 138 -0.16 9.05 6.97
CA THR A 138 -0.72 7.76 7.40
C THR A 138 -2.22 7.87 7.66
N ALA A 139 -2.67 8.92 8.37
CA ALA A 139 -4.08 9.15 8.65
C ALA A 139 -4.92 9.31 7.38
N CYS A 140 -4.37 9.93 6.34
CA CYS A 140 -4.99 10.04 5.02
C CYS A 140 -5.25 8.64 4.42
N ILE A 141 -4.27 7.74 4.45
CA ILE A 141 -4.43 6.39 3.86
C ILE A 141 -5.52 5.62 4.62
N ILE A 142 -5.52 5.74 5.96
CA ILE A 142 -6.53 5.16 6.85
C ILE A 142 -7.92 5.79 6.62
N GLN A 143 -7.99 7.07 6.26
CA GLN A 143 -9.24 7.71 5.82
C GLN A 143 -9.77 7.10 4.52
N GLY A 144 -8.90 6.74 3.57
CA GLY A 144 -9.31 6.00 2.38
C GLY A 144 -9.98 4.66 2.70
N VAL A 145 -9.40 3.89 3.64
CA VAL A 145 -10.03 2.65 4.17
C VAL A 145 -11.43 2.93 4.72
N LYS A 146 -11.58 3.98 5.53
CA LYS A 146 -12.89 4.40 6.09
C LYS A 146 -13.90 4.76 5.00
N THR A 147 -13.47 5.47 3.96
CA THR A 147 -14.33 5.87 2.85
C THR A 147 -14.81 4.67 2.05
N LEU A 148 -13.90 3.73 1.73
CA LEU A 148 -14.26 2.48 1.07
C LEU A 148 -15.22 1.64 1.92
N TYR A 149 -14.97 1.51 3.23
CA TYR A 149 -15.88 0.81 4.13
C TYR A 149 -17.29 1.42 4.14
N LYS A 150 -17.40 2.76 4.17
CA LYS A 150 -18.68 3.49 4.09
C LYS A 150 -19.41 3.24 2.77
N SER A 151 -18.67 2.97 1.68
CA SER A 151 -19.26 2.61 0.38
C SER A 151 -19.78 1.17 0.32
N GLY A 152 -19.48 0.34 1.32
CA GLY A 152 -19.90 -1.05 1.40
C GLY A 152 -18.76 -2.07 1.36
N ALA A 153 -17.52 -1.67 1.12
CA ALA A 153 -16.38 -2.60 1.11
C ALA A 153 -16.19 -3.30 2.47
N ARG A 154 -15.84 -4.59 2.46
CA ARG A 154 -15.71 -5.41 3.68
C ARG A 154 -14.42 -6.20 3.81
N ASN A 155 -13.77 -6.62 2.73
CA ASN A 155 -12.52 -7.40 2.81
C ASN A 155 -11.35 -6.57 2.29
N PHE A 156 -10.36 -6.31 3.15
CA PHE A 156 -9.23 -5.46 2.82
C PHE A 156 -7.91 -6.19 3.03
N ILE A 157 -6.96 -5.94 2.13
CA ILE A 157 -5.53 -6.14 2.35
C ILE A 157 -4.87 -4.77 2.33
N PHE A 158 -4.30 -4.39 3.46
CA PHE A 158 -3.39 -3.26 3.54
C PHE A 158 -1.97 -3.75 3.35
N GLN A 159 -1.18 -3.08 2.51
CA GLN A 159 0.24 -3.38 2.33
C GLN A 159 1.07 -2.28 2.99
N ASN A 160 2.03 -2.67 3.82
CA ASN A 160 3.02 -1.73 4.34
C ASN A 160 4.07 -1.41 3.25
N MET A 161 4.78 -0.28 3.38
CA MET A 161 5.79 0.12 2.41
C MET A 161 6.99 -0.82 2.45
N ILE A 162 7.55 -1.13 1.27
CA ILE A 162 8.82 -1.88 1.15
C ILE A 162 9.96 -1.13 1.87
N PRO A 163 11.10 -1.79 2.18
CA PRO A 163 12.29 -1.11 2.68
C PRO A 163 12.86 -0.16 1.61
N LEU A 164 12.35 1.08 1.59
CA LEU A 164 12.68 2.06 0.55
C LEU A 164 14.18 2.40 0.55
N GLU A 165 14.83 2.36 1.71
CA GLU A 165 16.27 2.52 1.88
C GLU A 165 17.11 1.45 1.17
N LEU A 166 16.51 0.36 0.68
CA LEU A 166 17.20 -0.65 -0.15
C LEU A 166 16.98 -0.41 -1.65
N THR A 167 16.08 0.50 -2.03
CA THR A 167 15.87 0.85 -3.42
C THR A 167 16.99 1.77 -3.93
N VAL A 168 17.30 1.68 -5.23
CA VAL A 168 18.40 2.44 -5.87
C VAL A 168 18.35 3.94 -5.57
N LEU A 169 17.15 4.52 -5.47
CA LEU A 169 17.00 5.95 -5.22
C LEU A 169 17.37 6.35 -3.78
N TYR A 170 17.21 5.47 -2.80
CA TYR A 170 17.39 5.80 -1.38
C TYR A 170 18.53 5.04 -0.71
N ALA A 171 19.16 4.07 -1.38
CA ALA A 171 20.24 3.27 -0.81
C ALA A 171 21.48 4.09 -0.42
N ALA A 172 22.25 3.57 0.56
CA ALA A 172 23.48 4.20 1.02
C ALA A 172 24.56 4.27 -0.09
N ASN A 173 24.48 3.39 -1.08
CA ASN A 173 25.30 3.37 -2.29
C ASN A 173 24.59 3.99 -3.51
N SER A 174 23.50 4.74 -3.29
CA SER A 174 22.77 5.42 -4.36
C SER A 174 23.64 6.43 -5.09
N TYR A 175 23.27 6.72 -6.34
CA TYR A 175 24.00 7.61 -7.24
C TYR A 175 23.02 8.55 -7.96
N PRO A 176 23.49 9.71 -8.46
CA PRO A 176 22.68 10.59 -9.30
C PRO A 176 22.05 9.84 -10.48
N ASN A 177 20.75 10.01 -10.68
CA ASN A 177 19.97 9.31 -11.71
C ASN A 177 18.79 10.16 -12.19
N SER A 178 17.94 9.63 -13.07
CA SER A 178 16.81 10.38 -13.65
C SER A 178 15.79 10.88 -12.62
N TYR A 179 15.73 10.31 -11.43
CA TYR A 179 14.84 10.74 -10.36
C TYR A 179 15.50 11.77 -9.43
N TRP A 180 16.82 11.74 -9.27
CA TRP A 180 17.55 12.71 -8.46
C TRP A 180 18.96 12.94 -9.02
N VAL A 181 19.20 14.13 -9.55
CA VAL A 181 20.43 14.45 -10.30
C VAL A 181 21.52 15.11 -9.44
N PHE A 182 21.20 15.48 -8.20
CA PHE A 182 22.12 16.21 -7.33
C PHE A 182 22.94 15.28 -6.46
N GLU A 183 24.19 15.66 -6.18
CA GLU A 183 25.00 15.04 -5.13
C GLU A 183 24.33 15.22 -3.76
N ARG A 184 24.51 14.24 -2.87
CA ARG A 184 23.95 14.24 -1.51
C ARG A 184 24.75 13.33 -0.58
N ASN A 185 24.55 13.48 0.73
CA ASN A 185 25.00 12.50 1.69
C ASN A 185 24.11 11.25 1.62
N THR A 186 24.55 10.23 0.89
CA THR A 186 23.76 9.01 0.62
C THR A 186 23.52 8.18 1.88
N THR A 187 24.46 8.17 2.82
CA THR A 187 24.30 7.49 4.11
C THR A 187 23.18 8.11 4.94
N GLU A 188 23.20 9.43 5.11
CA GLU A 188 22.15 10.15 5.85
C GLU A 188 20.79 10.01 5.16
N TRP A 189 20.76 10.14 3.84
CA TRP A 189 19.56 9.96 3.02
C TRP A 189 18.93 8.56 3.20
N SER A 190 19.76 7.52 3.19
CA SER A 190 19.33 6.14 3.40
C SER A 190 18.82 5.90 4.82
N ILE A 191 19.54 6.38 5.84
CA ILE A 191 19.12 6.29 7.24
C ILE A 191 17.78 7.00 7.44
N PHE A 192 17.63 8.22 6.91
CA PHE A 192 16.42 8.99 7.09
C PHE A 192 15.22 8.35 6.37
N MET A 193 15.41 7.80 5.17
CA MET A 193 14.37 7.04 4.48
C MET A 193 13.94 5.79 5.27
N ARG A 194 14.89 5.07 5.88
CA ARG A 194 14.59 3.93 6.75
C ARG A 194 13.71 4.36 7.92
N GLU A 195 14.09 5.41 8.64
CA GLU A 195 13.32 5.89 9.79
C GLU A 195 11.90 6.34 9.37
N MET A 196 11.76 7.05 8.25
CA MET A 196 10.45 7.43 7.71
C MET A 196 9.59 6.22 7.34
N THR A 197 10.19 5.25 6.65
CA THR A 197 9.51 4.03 6.19
C THR A 197 9.01 3.20 7.37
N HIS A 198 9.89 2.91 8.33
CA HIS A 198 9.54 2.16 9.55
C HIS A 198 8.47 2.89 10.36
N SER A 199 8.57 4.22 10.46
CA SER A 199 7.59 5.03 11.19
C SER A 199 6.21 4.97 10.56
N VAL A 200 6.09 5.17 9.25
CA VAL A 200 4.79 5.07 8.56
C VAL A 200 4.23 3.65 8.63
N ASN A 201 5.05 2.63 8.46
CA ASN A 201 4.61 1.23 8.57
C ASN A 201 4.04 0.94 9.97
N LYS A 202 4.73 1.37 11.03
CA LYS A 202 4.26 1.17 12.40
C LYS A 202 3.04 2.03 12.73
N LEU A 203 3.00 3.27 12.27
CA LEU A 203 1.82 4.14 12.42
C LEU A 203 0.61 3.53 11.74
N ALA A 204 0.76 3.00 10.52
CA ALA A 204 -0.33 2.37 9.77
C ALA A 204 -0.85 1.14 10.52
N GLU A 205 0.03 0.25 10.99
CA GLU A 205 -0.33 -0.91 11.80
C GLU A 205 -1.16 -0.51 13.04
N LEU A 206 -0.67 0.45 13.82
CA LEU A 206 -1.34 0.92 15.04
C LEU A 206 -2.67 1.61 14.73
N MET A 207 -2.74 2.43 13.68
CA MET A 207 -3.97 3.09 13.25
C MET A 207 -5.00 2.09 12.71
N LEU A 208 -4.58 1.03 12.01
CA LEU A 208 -5.47 -0.05 11.58
C LEU A 208 -6.01 -0.84 12.77
N GLN A 209 -5.15 -1.20 13.73
CA GLN A 209 -5.58 -1.86 14.97
C GLN A 209 -6.62 -1.03 15.74
N ALA A 210 -6.43 0.29 15.82
CA ALA A 210 -7.39 1.20 16.42
C ALA A 210 -8.68 1.36 15.58
N LEU A 211 -8.58 1.22 14.25
CA LEU A 211 -9.70 1.37 13.33
C LEU A 211 -10.65 0.16 13.35
N ILE A 212 -10.12 -1.06 13.37
CA ILE A 212 -10.87 -2.31 13.21
C ILE A 212 -12.13 -2.38 14.10
N PRO A 213 -12.09 -2.07 15.42
CA PRO A 213 -13.29 -2.13 16.27
C PRO A 213 -14.44 -1.22 15.82
N THR A 214 -14.16 -0.20 14.98
CA THR A 214 -15.15 0.75 14.47
C THR A 214 -15.76 0.34 13.11
N LEU A 215 -15.30 -0.78 12.53
CA LEU A 215 -15.72 -1.26 11.21
C LEU A 215 -16.45 -2.62 11.32
N PRO A 216 -17.67 -2.67 11.88
CA PRO A 216 -18.37 -3.94 12.07
C PRO A 216 -18.56 -4.71 10.75
N GLY A 217 -18.17 -5.99 10.77
CA GLY A 217 -18.24 -6.88 9.62
C GLY A 217 -17.15 -6.64 8.56
N ALA A 218 -16.21 -5.72 8.78
CA ALA A 218 -15.02 -5.62 7.95
C ALA A 218 -13.93 -6.58 8.44
N HIS A 219 -13.16 -7.08 7.49
CA HIS A 219 -11.96 -7.89 7.69
C HIS A 219 -10.79 -7.14 7.06
N ILE A 220 -9.76 -6.86 7.85
CA ILE A 220 -8.55 -6.19 7.36
C ILE A 220 -7.36 -7.09 7.67
N ALA A 221 -6.65 -7.51 6.63
CA ALA A 221 -5.34 -8.13 6.75
C ALA A 221 -4.25 -7.10 6.47
N LEU A 222 -3.15 -7.18 7.23
CA LEU A 222 -1.90 -6.51 6.89
C LEU A 222 -1.02 -7.52 6.16
N PHE A 223 -0.68 -7.24 4.92
CA PHE A 223 0.33 -7.99 4.18
C PHE A 223 1.68 -7.29 4.36
N ASP A 224 2.65 -8.02 4.91
CA ASP A 224 3.97 -7.48 5.25
C ASP A 224 4.90 -7.49 4.03
N SER A 225 4.60 -6.59 3.08
CA SER A 225 5.45 -6.32 1.91
C SER A 225 6.85 -5.87 2.34
N HIS A 226 6.98 -5.16 3.47
CA HIS A 226 8.28 -4.74 3.98
C HIS A 226 9.20 -5.94 4.23
N SER A 227 8.78 -6.88 5.07
CA SER A 227 9.58 -8.07 5.40
C SER A 227 9.77 -8.98 4.18
N LEU A 228 8.79 -9.09 3.30
CA LEU A 228 8.93 -9.88 2.07
C LEU A 228 10.04 -9.34 1.17
N PHE A 229 10.05 -8.03 0.91
CA PHE A 229 11.08 -7.41 0.07
C PHE A 229 12.46 -7.40 0.74
N GLN A 230 12.50 -7.27 2.07
CA GLN A 230 13.73 -7.45 2.84
C GLN A 230 14.28 -8.87 2.67
N ASP A 231 13.44 -9.91 2.78
CA ASP A 231 13.88 -11.30 2.61
C ASP A 231 14.32 -11.61 1.18
N MET A 232 13.66 -11.01 0.18
CA MET A 232 14.11 -11.08 -1.21
C MET A 232 15.50 -10.43 -1.40
N TYR A 233 15.77 -9.33 -0.71
CA TYR A 233 17.07 -8.65 -0.77
C TYR A 233 18.17 -9.47 -0.09
N ASP A 234 17.88 -10.05 1.09
CA ASP A 234 18.86 -10.82 1.88
C ASP A 234 19.08 -12.24 1.32
N HIS A 235 18.04 -12.83 0.72
CA HIS A 235 18.04 -14.21 0.21
C HIS A 235 17.55 -14.32 -1.24
N PRO A 236 18.15 -13.58 -2.21
CA PRO A 236 17.62 -13.48 -3.57
C PRO A 236 17.54 -14.83 -4.31
N ALA A 237 18.39 -15.79 -3.95
CA ALA A 237 18.39 -17.13 -4.55
C ALA A 237 17.11 -17.94 -4.26
N LEU A 238 16.31 -17.57 -3.25
CA LEU A 238 15.03 -18.20 -2.96
C LEU A 238 13.91 -17.71 -3.89
N TYR A 239 14.07 -16.53 -4.48
CA TYR A 239 13.00 -15.82 -5.20
C TYR A 239 13.29 -15.62 -6.68
N LEU A 240 14.57 -15.40 -7.02
CA LEU A 240 15.01 -15.07 -8.36
C LEU A 240 15.58 -16.31 -9.05
N ASN A 241 14.97 -16.71 -10.17
CA ASN A 241 15.35 -17.90 -10.94
C ASN A 241 15.92 -17.56 -12.34
N GLY A 242 16.45 -16.35 -12.50
CA GLY A 242 17.05 -15.88 -13.75
C GLY A 242 18.38 -16.55 -14.07
N THR A 243 18.86 -16.38 -15.31
CA THR A 243 20.12 -16.96 -15.80
C THR A 243 21.35 -16.06 -15.57
N ALA A 244 21.13 -14.78 -15.29
CA ALA A 244 22.21 -13.84 -14.95
C ALA A 244 22.60 -14.00 -13.47
N PRO A 245 23.84 -13.60 -13.08
CA PRO A 245 24.21 -13.49 -11.68
C PRO A 245 23.21 -12.62 -10.91
N LEU A 246 22.81 -13.07 -9.73
CA LEU A 246 21.86 -12.35 -8.89
C LEU A 246 22.44 -11.00 -8.46
N ASN A 247 21.63 -9.96 -8.58
CA ASN A 247 22.00 -8.61 -8.20
C ASN A 247 20.78 -7.87 -7.64
N VAL A 248 20.92 -7.39 -6.41
CA VAL A 248 19.88 -6.65 -5.67
C VAL A 248 20.31 -5.23 -5.31
N THR A 249 21.52 -4.81 -5.69
CA THR A 249 22.15 -3.57 -5.21
C THR A 249 22.30 -2.49 -6.28
N SER A 250 22.05 -2.81 -7.55
CA SER A 250 22.13 -1.84 -8.66
C SER A 250 20.87 -1.86 -9.53
N GLY A 251 20.54 -0.72 -10.12
CA GLY A 251 19.44 -0.64 -11.07
C GLY A 251 19.72 -1.38 -12.38
N VAL A 252 18.67 -1.85 -13.04
CA VAL A 252 18.78 -2.37 -14.40
C VAL A 252 18.85 -1.16 -15.35
N PRO A 253 19.85 -1.07 -16.25
CA PRO A 253 19.87 -0.04 -17.27
C PRO A 253 18.57 -0.10 -18.07
N ARG A 254 17.93 1.06 -18.30
CA ARG A 254 16.82 1.11 -19.27
C ARG A 254 17.35 0.60 -20.60
N ILE A 255 16.70 -0.41 -21.17
CA ILE A 255 16.93 -0.79 -22.56
C ILE A 255 16.48 0.42 -23.38
N GLN A 256 17.42 1.19 -23.92
CA GLN A 256 17.11 2.22 -24.90
C GLN A 256 16.50 1.52 -26.11
N THR A 257 15.18 1.63 -26.26
CA THR A 257 14.59 1.37 -27.57
C THR A 257 15.01 2.49 -28.51
N PRO A 258 15.22 2.26 -29.82
CA PRO A 258 15.82 3.24 -30.74
C PRO A 258 15.03 4.54 -30.99
N SER A 259 14.08 4.90 -30.13
CA SER A 259 13.19 6.06 -30.28
C SER A 259 13.15 7.00 -29.07
N ASP A 260 14.07 6.86 -28.11
CA ASP A 260 14.31 7.86 -27.05
C ASP A 260 15.39 8.87 -27.46
#